data_AF-A0AA40E526-F1
#
_entry.id   AF-A0AA40E526-F1
#
_cell.length_a   1.000
_cell.length_b   1.000
_cell.length_c   1.000
_cell.angle_alpha   90.00
_cell.angle_beta   90.00
_cell.angle_gamma   90.00
#
_symmetry.space_group_name_H-M   'P 1'
#
loop_
_entity.id
_entity.type
_entity.pdbx_description
1 polymer ?
#
loop_
_entity_poly.entity_id
_entity_poly.type
_entity_poly.pdbx_seq_one_letter_code
_entity_poly.pdbx_strand_id
1 'polypeptide(L)'
;FGFTKFVNISDSEKYIRNFYYLGYEVSFARKSFNAYLNAEGDKNSTNLYLSNLSKSINEVELYAIFSKYYIVSSKILHDSIGNSRGIGFTQ
;
A
#
# COMPACT_ATOMS: atom_id res chain seq x y z
N PHE A 1 -4.26 7.43 10.03
CA PHE A 1 -3.32 6.42 10.58
C PHE A 1 -1.90 6.95 10.46
N GLY A 2 -1.08 6.87 11.51
CA GLY A 2 0.34 7.25 11.49
C GLY A 2 1.19 6.11 12.05
N PHE A 3 2.40 5.93 11.51
CA PHE A 3 3.32 4.88 11.94
C PHE A 3 4.66 5.51 12.34
N THR A 4 5.13 5.21 13.55
CA THR A 4 6.46 5.62 14.04
C THR A 4 7.31 4.38 14.24
N LYS A 5 8.52 4.37 13.68
CA LYS A 5 9.46 3.26 13.83
C LYS A 5 10.51 3.62 14.88
N PHE A 6 10.58 2.83 15.94
CA PHE A 6 11.63 2.92 16.95
C PHE A 6 12.79 1.99 16.57
N VAL A 7 14.03 2.39 16.91
CA VAL A 7 15.21 1.55 16.72
C VAL A 7 15.20 0.37 17.71
N ASN A 8 14.79 0.64 18.96
CA ASN A 8 14.75 -0.35 20.04
C ASN A 8 13.32 -0.60 20.50
N ILE A 9 13.02 -1.84 20.85
CA ILE A 9 11.71 -2.26 21.36
C ILE A 9 11.42 -1.60 22.71
N SER A 10 12.41 -1.51 23.61
CA SER A 10 12.25 -0.90 24.94
C SER A 10 11.76 0.55 24.87
N ASP A 11 12.18 1.30 23.86
CA ASP A 11 11.77 2.70 23.68
C ASP A 11 10.31 2.77 23.17
N SER A 12 9.92 1.86 22.28
CA SER A 12 8.54 1.77 21.79
C SER A 12 7.53 1.43 22.89
N GLU A 13 7.89 0.54 23.81
CA GLU A 13 7.00 0.14 24.91
C GLU A 13 6.81 1.27 25.93
N LYS A 14 7.89 1.99 26.27
CA LYS A 14 7.81 3.17 27.15
C LYS A 14 6.93 4.26 26.55
N TYR A 15 7.06 4.48 25.24
CA TYR A 15 6.29 5.49 24.52
C TYR A 15 4.80 5.13 24.45
N ILE A 16 4.46 3.88 24.15
CA ILE A 16 3.08 3.39 24.17
C ILE A 16 2.45 3.64 25.55
N ARG A 17 3.14 3.25 26.64
CA ARG A 17 2.63 3.46 28.01
C ARG A 17 2.41 4.93 28.34
N ASN A 18 3.37 5.80 28.03
CA ASN A 18 3.26 7.23 28.31
C ASN A 18 2.10 7.89 27.53
N PHE A 19 1.88 7.49 26.28
CA PHE A 19 0.80 8.03 25.45
C PHE A 19 -0.59 7.58 25.90
N TYR A 20 -0.70 6.37 26.45
CA TYR A 20 -1.94 5.93 27.11
C TYR A 20 -2.30 6.82 28.30
N TYR A 21 -1.33 7.21 29.15
CA TYR A 21 -1.60 8.13 30.27
C TYR A 21 -2.03 9.53 29.82
N LEU A 22 -1.62 9.95 28.62
CA LEU A 22 -2.04 11.20 28.00
C LEU A 22 -3.37 11.09 27.22
N GLY A 23 -4.01 9.90 27.24
CA GLY A 23 -5.32 9.66 26.64
C GLY A 23 -5.30 9.25 25.16
N TYR A 24 -4.15 8.97 24.57
CA TYR A 24 -4.03 8.53 23.17
C TYR A 24 -4.10 7.00 23.05
N GLU A 25 -4.77 6.50 22.01
CA GLU A 25 -4.79 5.08 21.66
C GLU A 25 -3.61 4.75 20.73
N VAL A 26 -2.63 4.00 21.25
CA VAL A 26 -1.42 3.61 20.51
C VAL A 26 -1.17 2.12 20.69
N SER A 27 -1.03 1.38 19.59
CA SER A 27 -0.70 -0.04 19.61
C SER A 27 0.39 -0.36 18.58
N PHE A 28 1.02 -1.53 18.70
CA PHE A 28 1.93 -1.99 17.67
C PHE A 28 1.19 -2.09 16.34
N ALA A 29 1.83 -1.58 15.28
CA ALA A 29 1.31 -1.69 13.94
C ALA A 29 1.11 -3.18 13.60
N ARG A 30 -0.15 -3.61 13.50
CA ARG A 30 -0.46 -4.90 12.89
C ARG A 30 -0.06 -4.76 11.43
N LYS A 31 0.93 -5.54 10.97
CA LYS A 31 1.46 -5.47 9.60
C LYS A 31 0.29 -5.38 8.62
N SER A 32 0.14 -4.23 7.96
CA SER A 32 -0.76 -4.14 6.83
C SER A 32 -0.17 -5.00 5.70
N PHE A 33 -1.02 -5.58 4.87
CA PHE A 33 -0.59 -6.32 3.67
C PHE A 33 0.39 -5.51 2.80
N ASN A 34 0.25 -4.18 2.79
CA ASN A 34 1.20 -3.25 2.15
C ASN A 34 2.59 -3.20 2.81
N ALA A 35 2.70 -3.41 4.12
CA ALA A 35 4.00 -3.52 4.80
C ALA A 35 4.69 -4.86 4.53
N TYR A 36 3.95 -5.93 4.20
CA TYR A 36 4.51 -7.18 3.71
C TYR A 36 5.10 -6.99 2.30
N LEU A 37 4.35 -6.35 1.40
CA LEU A 37 4.82 -6.03 0.04
C LEU A 37 6.02 -5.07 0.01
N ASN A 38 6.07 -4.08 0.91
CA ASN A 38 7.20 -3.16 1.00
C ASN A 38 8.41 -3.72 1.79
N ALA A 39 8.22 -4.74 2.64
CA ALA A 39 9.32 -5.36 3.38
C ALA A 39 10.06 -6.44 2.56
N GLU A 40 9.41 -7.01 1.53
CA GLU A 40 10.03 -7.90 0.53
C GLU A 40 10.11 -7.27 -0.88
N GLY A 41 9.78 -5.98 -1.01
CA GLY A 41 9.88 -5.26 -2.27
C GLY A 41 11.34 -5.09 -2.66
N ASP A 42 11.80 -5.84 -3.66
CA ASP A 42 13.05 -5.58 -4.35
C ASP A 42 13.14 -4.07 -4.64
N LYS A 43 14.21 -3.41 -4.18
CA LYS A 43 14.41 -1.97 -4.40
C LYS A 43 14.53 -1.63 -5.89
N ASN A 44 14.77 -2.62 -6.73
CA ASN A 44 14.79 -2.52 -8.19
C ASN A 44 13.44 -2.90 -8.83
N SER A 45 12.43 -3.25 -8.03
CA SER A 45 11.09 -3.56 -8.53
C SER A 45 10.49 -2.31 -9.16
N THR A 46 10.19 -2.41 -10.45
CA THR A 46 9.46 -1.38 -11.20
C THR A 46 7.94 -1.59 -11.13
N ASN A 47 7.47 -2.59 -10.37
CA ASN A 47 6.05 -2.87 -10.17
C ASN A 47 5.40 -1.79 -9.30
N LEU A 48 4.43 -1.07 -9.88
CA LEU A 48 3.62 -0.08 -9.20
C LEU A 48 2.24 -0.67 -8.87
N TYR A 49 1.82 -0.50 -7.62
CA TYR A 49 0.46 -0.76 -7.17
C TYR A 49 -0.36 0.54 -7.20
N LEU A 50 -1.51 0.51 -7.86
CA LEU A 50 -2.46 1.60 -7.91
C LEU A 50 -3.75 1.19 -7.20
N SER A 51 -4.20 2.02 -6.26
CA SER A 51 -5.51 1.86 -5.61
C SER A 51 -6.38 3.08 -5.83
N ASN A 52 -7.69 2.93 -5.59
CA ASN A 52 -8.67 3.99 -5.73
C ASN A 52 -8.86 4.46 -7.18
N LEU A 53 -8.68 3.54 -8.14
CA LEU A 53 -9.06 3.76 -9.53
C LEU A 53 -10.59 3.75 -9.65
N SER A 54 -11.13 4.53 -10.59
CA SER A 54 -12.55 4.41 -10.95
C SER A 54 -12.83 2.99 -11.42
N LYS A 55 -13.96 2.41 -11.01
CA LYS A 55 -14.37 1.05 -11.42
C LYS A 55 -14.64 0.92 -12.92
N SER A 56 -14.80 2.05 -13.62
CA SER A 56 -14.93 2.09 -15.08
C SER A 56 -13.59 1.96 -15.80
N ILE A 57 -12.47 2.22 -15.12
CA ILE A 57 -11.14 2.16 -15.74
C ILE A 57 -10.84 0.71 -16.10
N ASN A 58 -10.51 0.49 -17.38
CA ASN A 58 -10.00 -0.77 -17.91
C ASN A 58 -8.47 -0.70 -18.17
N GLU A 59 -7.86 -1.81 -18.57
CA GLU A 59 -6.41 -1.89 -18.80
C GLU A 59 -5.92 -0.93 -19.90
N VAL A 60 -6.73 -0.67 -20.93
CA VAL A 60 -6.37 0.25 -22.03
C VAL A 60 -6.31 1.68 -21.52
N GLU A 61 -7.27 2.08 -20.68
CA GLU A 61 -7.30 3.39 -20.05
C GLU A 61 -6.19 3.54 -19.02
N LEU A 62 -5.91 2.49 -18.24
CA LEU A 62 -4.78 2.46 -17.31
C LEU A 62 -3.45 2.62 -18.05
N TYR A 63 -3.26 1.95 -19.19
CA TYR A 63 -2.09 2.12 -20.03
C TYR A 63 -1.97 3.56 -20.57
N ALA A 64 -3.09 4.14 -21.00
CA ALA A 64 -3.13 5.51 -21.51
C ALA A 64 -2.73 6.56 -20.46
N ILE A 65 -3.06 6.34 -19.17
CA ILE A 65 -2.61 7.22 -18.06
C ILE A 65 -1.07 7.29 -18.01
N PHE A 66 -0.40 6.18 -18.31
CA PHE A 66 1.06 6.09 -18.32
C PHE A 66 1.68 6.31 -19.70
N SER A 67 0.93 6.78 -20.69
CA SER A 67 1.38 6.93 -22.09
C SER A 67 2.68 7.75 -22.29
N LYS A 68 3.06 8.59 -21.33
CA LYS A 68 4.33 9.33 -21.34
C LYS A 68 5.55 8.48 -20.94
N TYR A 69 5.32 7.29 -20.43
CA TYR A 69 6.32 6.36 -19.93
C TYR A 69 6.19 5.04 -20.68
N TYR A 70 7.31 4.35 -20.86
CA TYR A 70 7.29 2.98 -21.38
C TYR A 70 6.96 2.03 -20.23
N ILE A 71 5.75 1.47 -20.22
CA ILE A 71 5.36 0.39 -19.33
C ILE A 71 5.27 -0.92 -20.11
N VAL A 72 5.79 -1.98 -19.52
CA VAL A 72 5.80 -3.35 -20.04
C VAL A 72 4.42 -3.99 -19.91
N SER A 73 3.72 -3.77 -18.79
CA SER A 73 2.40 -4.37 -18.57
C SER A 73 1.53 -3.58 -17.61
N SER A 74 0.22 -3.70 -17.78
CA SER A 74 -0.80 -3.12 -16.89
C SER A 74 -1.93 -4.13 -16.66
N LYS A 75 -2.44 -4.23 -15.43
CA LYS A 75 -3.50 -5.16 -15.05
C LYS A 75 -4.44 -4.56 -14.02
N ILE A 76 -5.75 -4.77 -14.16
CA ILE A 76 -6.74 -4.39 -13.15
C ILE A 76 -7.24 -5.63 -12.39
N LEU A 77 -7.39 -5.48 -11.08
CA LEU A 77 -7.99 -6.52 -10.26
C LEU A 77 -9.51 -6.44 -10.34
N HIS A 78 -10.09 -7.59 -10.63
CA HIS A 78 -11.54 -7.80 -10.65
C HIS A 78 -11.95 -8.69 -9.49
N ASP A 79 -13.21 -8.56 -9.05
CA ASP A 79 -13.83 -9.50 -8.12
C ASP A 79 -14.25 -10.80 -8.83
N SER A 80 -14.82 -11.75 -8.08
CA SER A 80 -15.25 -13.04 -8.63
C SER A 80 -16.40 -12.94 -9.64
N ILE A 81 -17.06 -11.79 -9.72
CA ILE A 81 -18.19 -11.52 -10.62
C ILE A 81 -17.72 -10.68 -11.83
N GLY A 82 -16.43 -10.32 -11.87
CA GLY A 82 -15.82 -9.56 -12.96
C GLY A 82 -15.89 -8.04 -12.80
N ASN A 83 -16.30 -7.49 -11.64
CA ASN A 83 -16.28 -6.05 -11.43
C ASN A 83 -14.90 -5.57 -10.97
N SER A 84 -14.47 -4.42 -11.47
CA SER A 84 -13.22 -3.80 -11.02
C SER A 84 -13.25 -3.51 -9.51
N ARG A 85 -12.16 -3.85 -8.84
CA ARG A 85 -11.91 -3.54 -7.42
C ARG A 85 -11.34 -2.13 -7.23
N GLY A 86 -11.18 -1.36 -8.30
CA GLY A 86 -10.51 -0.05 -8.26
C GLY A 86 -9.02 -0.17 -7.92
N ILE A 87 -8.41 -1.30 -8.25
CA ILE A 87 -7.01 -1.62 -7.98
C ILE A 87 -6.36 -2.07 -9.28
N GLY A 88 -5.18 -1.51 -9.59
CA GLY A 88 -4.38 -1.86 -10.75
C GLY A 88 -2.91 -2.07 -10.40
N PHE A 89 -2.19 -2.73 -11.30
CA PHE A 89 -0.75 -2.93 -11.25
C PHE A 89 -0.16 -2.52 -12.59
N THR A 90 1.02 -1.90 -12.58
CA THR A 90 1.78 -1.62 -13.81
C THR A 90 3.27 -1.86 -13.58
N GLN A 91 3.99 -2.26 -14.63
CA GLN A 91 5.44 -2.45 -14.64
C GLN A 91 6.00 -1.98 -15.97
#